data_AF-A0A3Q2G9J0-F1
#
_entry.id   AF-A0A3Q2G9J0-F1
#
_cell.length_a   1.000
_cell.length_b   1.000
_cell.length_c   1.000
_cell.angle_alpha   90.00
_cell.angle_beta   90.00
_cell.angle_gamma   90.00
#
_symmetry.space_group_name_H-M   'P 1'
#
loop_
_entity.id
_entity.type
_entity.pdbx_description
1 polymer ?
#
loop_
_entity_poly.entity_id
_entity_poly.type
_entity_poly.pdbx_seq_one_letter_code
_entity_poly.pdbx_strand_id
1 'polypeptide(L)'
;MEETSCDRKEVMQDLVGDISNYFVNEGPVGRIRAKNKDFCKKPDQKITPYLKSDLPKRLHFANSRRIEDVAVLVEPKWLFERYSVYPGSLTFCAGGNHGYDNDVESMHAMFLSYGPKFQQKKEIEPFANIELYNLMCDVLEISPADNNGTHGSMNHVLSETFYTPTHPQEQSRPTQCPLISLVPGDELGCKCLAGHEINHRLNLTTEEKKKHVPFGRPQVLQPEHNYCILHQEGFISGYSQNVIMPLWSSFTIDKPTNLDPLPAVTPNCLRADVRLPKLLSPRCDQYEAAEKLTYAFLYPPSLCKVLTLLVFIISLFSFLGIWDYLHNTLLKKYASIYNGINVVTGPVFDYNYDGRYDTSEQIDQVVPGTNISIPTHYFMVLTSCKDMQKPVSACDGELQTVSFLLPHRADHTESCKSAEDESLWVEDHIWFHQSRVRDVELVTGLDFYSGSSLPVPELLKMKTRPTAAIKRKQ
;
A
#
# COMPACT_ATOMS: atom_id res chain seq x y z
N MET A 1 20.58 8.62 -16.98
CA MET A 1 21.49 7.61 -17.55
C MET A 1 22.42 7.13 -16.44
N GLU A 2 22.74 5.84 -16.37
CA GLU A 2 23.63 5.26 -15.34
C GLU A 2 24.87 4.63 -15.97
N GLU A 3 26.00 4.66 -15.25
CA GLU A 3 27.27 4.07 -15.71
C GLU A 3 27.33 2.55 -15.43
N THR A 4 27.76 1.78 -16.41
CA THR A 4 27.88 0.31 -16.36
C THR A 4 29.33 -0.12 -16.57
N SER A 5 29.68 -1.29 -16.03
CA SER A 5 31.01 -1.90 -16.17
C SER A 5 30.89 -3.40 -16.41
N CYS A 6 31.78 -3.94 -17.23
CA CYS A 6 31.89 -5.39 -17.47
C CYS A 6 32.35 -6.15 -16.21
N ASP A 7 32.84 -5.48 -15.18
CA ASP A 7 33.16 -6.07 -13.87
C ASP A 7 31.95 -6.15 -12.93
N ARG A 8 30.83 -5.48 -13.27
CA ARG A 8 29.60 -5.41 -12.47
C ARG A 8 28.45 -6.14 -13.16
N LYS A 9 28.52 -7.46 -13.15
CA LYS A 9 27.52 -8.34 -13.77
C LYS A 9 27.09 -9.46 -12.83
N GLU A 10 25.81 -9.77 -12.82
CA GLU A 10 25.25 -10.99 -12.21
C GLU A 10 24.85 -11.96 -13.32
N VAL A 11 25.44 -13.16 -13.30
CA VAL A 11 25.28 -14.13 -14.38
C VAL A 11 24.31 -15.24 -13.95
N MET A 12 23.21 -15.39 -14.67
CA MET A 12 22.16 -16.37 -14.39
C MET A 12 22.70 -17.80 -14.37
N GLN A 13 23.51 -18.19 -15.37
CA GLN A 13 24.09 -19.53 -15.45
C GLN A 13 24.88 -19.91 -14.19
N ASP A 14 25.59 -18.96 -13.59
CA ASP A 14 26.40 -19.19 -12.40
C ASP A 14 25.55 -19.31 -11.12
N LEU A 15 24.31 -18.81 -11.16
CA LEU A 15 23.36 -18.88 -10.04
C LEU A 15 22.52 -20.17 -10.10
N VAL A 16 22.06 -20.59 -11.28
CA VAL A 16 21.09 -21.70 -11.39
C VAL A 16 21.54 -22.90 -12.23
N GLY A 17 22.72 -22.87 -12.84
CA GLY A 17 23.27 -23.99 -13.61
C GLY A 17 22.69 -24.07 -15.03
N ASP A 18 22.05 -25.18 -15.38
CA ASP A 18 21.54 -25.39 -16.75
C ASP A 18 20.39 -24.44 -17.09
N ILE A 19 20.66 -23.55 -18.04
CA ILE A 19 19.73 -22.52 -18.51
C ILE A 19 19.33 -22.69 -19.99
N SER A 20 19.54 -23.88 -20.56
CA SER A 20 19.25 -24.18 -21.97
C SER A 20 17.78 -23.94 -22.35
N ASN A 21 16.86 -24.19 -21.42
CA ASN A 21 15.41 -24.08 -21.64
C ASN A 21 14.81 -22.70 -21.37
N TYR A 22 15.60 -21.72 -20.95
CA TYR A 22 15.09 -20.39 -20.62
C TYR A 22 15.24 -19.42 -21.80
N PHE A 23 14.25 -18.55 -22.00
CA PHE A 23 14.43 -17.35 -22.81
C PHE A 23 14.62 -16.17 -21.86
N VAL A 24 15.72 -15.43 -22.03
CA VAL A 24 16.18 -14.41 -21.10
C VAL A 24 16.39 -13.11 -21.85
N ASN A 25 15.75 -12.04 -21.39
CA ASN A 25 16.11 -10.68 -21.73
C ASN A 25 17.13 -10.20 -20.68
N GLU A 26 18.26 -9.69 -21.15
CA GLU A 26 19.42 -9.31 -20.34
C GLU A 26 19.53 -7.78 -20.20
N GLY A 27 20.42 -7.31 -19.32
CA GLY A 27 20.78 -5.90 -19.15
C GLY A 27 20.36 -5.31 -17.80
N PRO A 28 19.98 -4.02 -17.74
CA PRO A 28 19.67 -3.31 -16.49
C PRO A 28 18.31 -3.70 -15.87
N VAL A 29 17.50 -4.45 -16.61
CA VAL A 29 16.31 -5.14 -16.10
C VAL A 29 16.22 -6.47 -16.82
N GLY A 30 16.20 -7.56 -16.06
CA GLY A 30 16.09 -8.89 -16.63
C GLY A 30 14.64 -9.35 -16.75
N ARG A 31 14.35 -10.21 -17.74
CA ARG A 31 13.05 -10.90 -17.83
C ARG A 31 13.26 -12.33 -18.30
N ILE A 32 12.61 -13.29 -17.64
CA ILE A 32 12.80 -14.72 -17.90
C ILE A 32 11.46 -15.34 -18.27
N ARG A 33 11.39 -15.96 -19.45
CA ARG A 33 10.23 -16.76 -19.85
C ARG A 33 10.32 -18.16 -19.24
N ALA A 34 9.97 -18.27 -17.97
CA ALA A 34 9.74 -19.52 -17.24
C ALA A 34 8.97 -19.22 -15.95
N LYS A 35 8.35 -20.23 -15.33
CA LYS A 35 7.57 -20.07 -14.08
C LYS A 35 8.37 -20.22 -12.79
N ASN A 36 9.65 -20.58 -12.85
CA ASN A 36 10.46 -20.81 -11.66
C ASN A 36 10.99 -19.47 -11.08
N LYS A 37 10.83 -19.25 -9.77
CA LYS A 37 11.24 -18.03 -9.06
C LYS A 37 12.54 -18.15 -8.24
N ASP A 38 13.07 -19.36 -8.06
CA ASP A 38 14.13 -19.60 -7.06
C ASP A 38 15.53 -19.17 -7.56
N PHE A 39 15.81 -17.87 -7.45
CA PHE A 39 17.13 -17.28 -7.74
C PHE A 39 17.78 -16.56 -6.55
N CYS A 40 17.29 -16.69 -5.30
CA CYS A 40 18.04 -16.26 -4.11
C CYS A 40 19.15 -17.29 -3.84
N LYS A 41 20.34 -17.11 -4.41
CA LYS A 41 21.45 -18.08 -4.31
C LYS A 41 22.64 -17.54 -3.53
N LYS A 42 22.78 -16.21 -3.40
CA LYS A 42 23.86 -15.56 -2.66
C LYS A 42 23.31 -14.39 -1.82
N PRO A 43 23.80 -14.18 -0.59
CA PRO A 43 23.34 -13.08 0.27
C PRO A 43 23.51 -11.68 -0.33
N ASP A 44 24.60 -11.46 -1.07
CA ASP A 44 24.97 -10.14 -1.62
C ASP A 44 24.68 -9.99 -3.12
N GLN A 45 23.81 -10.84 -3.68
CA GLN A 45 23.50 -10.79 -5.10
C GLN A 45 22.87 -9.45 -5.49
N LYS A 46 23.24 -8.95 -6.66
CA LYS A 46 22.86 -7.62 -7.17
C LYS A 46 21.63 -7.65 -8.06
N ILE A 47 20.89 -8.74 -7.97
CA ILE A 47 19.64 -8.98 -8.67
C ILE A 47 18.60 -9.59 -7.72
N THR A 48 17.34 -9.23 -7.94
CA THR A 48 16.22 -9.80 -7.19
C THR A 48 15.15 -10.27 -8.16
N PRO A 49 14.85 -11.58 -8.22
CA PRO A 49 13.78 -12.13 -9.05
C PRO A 49 12.41 -11.88 -8.42
N TYR A 50 11.42 -11.60 -9.25
CA TYR A 50 10.02 -11.49 -8.87
C TYR A 50 9.16 -12.23 -9.88
N LEU A 51 8.07 -12.87 -9.44
CA LEU A 51 6.97 -12.95 -10.40
C LEU A 51 6.47 -11.54 -10.66
N LYS A 52 6.03 -11.27 -11.87
CA LYS A 52 5.45 -9.98 -12.21
C LYS A 52 4.27 -9.60 -11.29
N SER A 53 3.53 -10.57 -10.75
CA SER A 53 2.45 -10.35 -9.78
C SER A 53 2.93 -9.81 -8.43
N ASP A 54 4.19 -10.10 -8.08
CA ASP A 54 4.80 -9.79 -6.78
C ASP A 54 5.68 -8.54 -6.84
N LEU A 55 5.86 -7.94 -8.03
CA LEU A 55 6.56 -6.67 -8.18
C LEU A 55 5.84 -5.56 -7.40
N PRO A 56 6.57 -4.55 -6.88
CA PRO A 56 5.94 -3.37 -6.28
C PRO A 56 4.86 -2.78 -7.19
N LYS A 57 3.65 -2.65 -6.66
CA LYS A 57 2.48 -2.22 -7.44
C LYS A 57 2.65 -0.84 -8.08
N ARG A 58 3.50 0.04 -7.52
CA ARG A 58 3.86 1.35 -8.13
C ARG A 58 4.46 1.24 -9.53
N LEU A 59 5.04 0.10 -9.89
CA LEU A 59 5.65 -0.12 -11.21
C LEU A 59 4.60 -0.35 -12.30
N HIS A 60 3.38 -0.79 -11.95
CA HIS A 60 2.31 -1.14 -12.90
C HIS A 60 2.81 -2.05 -14.06
N PHE A 61 3.72 -2.98 -13.75
CA PHE A 61 4.48 -3.77 -14.73
C PHE A 61 4.14 -5.27 -14.65
N ALA A 62 2.86 -5.61 -14.69
CA ALA A 62 2.39 -7.00 -14.55
C ALA A 62 1.31 -7.41 -15.57
N ASN A 63 0.29 -6.56 -15.79
CA ASN A 63 -0.87 -6.89 -16.61
C ASN A 63 -0.64 -6.76 -18.12
N SER A 64 0.25 -7.60 -18.64
CA SER A 64 0.41 -7.83 -20.06
C SER A 64 0.97 -9.21 -20.31
N ARG A 65 0.44 -9.91 -21.32
CA ARG A 65 1.01 -11.18 -21.80
C ARG A 65 2.42 -11.04 -22.38
N ARG A 66 2.84 -9.80 -22.72
CA ARG A 66 4.17 -9.50 -23.26
C ARG A 66 5.22 -9.33 -22.17
N ILE A 67 4.79 -9.13 -20.93
CA ILE A 67 5.68 -9.13 -19.76
C ILE A 67 5.81 -10.59 -19.33
N GLU A 68 7.02 -11.12 -19.42
CA GLU A 68 7.33 -12.47 -18.97
C GLU A 68 6.98 -12.67 -17.48
N ASP A 69 6.70 -13.92 -17.10
CA ASP A 69 6.24 -14.25 -15.74
C ASP A 69 7.24 -13.86 -14.66
N VAL A 70 8.55 -13.90 -14.96
CA VAL A 70 9.62 -13.52 -14.04
C VAL A 70 10.30 -12.25 -14.51
N ALA A 71 10.30 -11.23 -13.66
CA ALA A 71 11.10 -10.02 -13.79
C ALA A 71 12.31 -10.11 -12.85
N VAL A 72 13.44 -9.56 -13.26
CA VAL A 72 14.67 -9.50 -12.46
C VAL A 72 15.04 -8.04 -12.31
N LEU A 73 14.84 -7.51 -11.11
CA LEU A 73 15.29 -6.16 -10.77
C LEU A 73 16.79 -6.21 -10.52
N VAL A 74 17.51 -5.24 -11.07
CA VAL A 74 18.98 -5.17 -11.01
C VAL A 74 19.37 -3.91 -10.23
N GLU A 75 20.33 -4.02 -9.32
CA GLU A 75 20.85 -2.85 -8.62
C GLU A 75 21.47 -1.86 -9.63
N PRO A 76 21.35 -0.53 -9.39
CA PRO A 76 21.98 0.47 -10.26
C PRO A 76 23.46 0.18 -10.50
N LYS A 77 23.91 0.40 -11.74
CA LYS A 77 25.28 0.17 -12.23
C LYS A 77 25.67 -1.30 -12.47
N TRP A 78 24.81 -2.25 -12.11
CA TRP A 78 24.97 -3.67 -12.39
C TRP A 78 24.19 -4.10 -13.62
N LEU A 79 24.56 -5.23 -14.21
CA LEU A 79 23.86 -5.83 -15.35
C LEU A 79 23.51 -7.28 -15.06
N PHE A 80 22.33 -7.71 -15.50
CA PHE A 80 21.94 -9.11 -15.52
C PHE A 80 22.35 -9.75 -16.84
N GLU A 81 23.14 -10.80 -16.77
CA GLU A 81 23.66 -11.55 -17.91
C GLU A 81 23.20 -13.00 -17.85
N ARG A 82 22.97 -13.61 -19.02
CA ARG A 82 22.50 -14.99 -19.15
C ARG A 82 23.66 -15.98 -19.00
N TYR A 83 24.69 -15.88 -19.85
CA TYR A 83 25.77 -16.87 -19.97
C TYR A 83 27.11 -16.33 -19.48
N SER A 84 27.89 -17.18 -18.78
CA SER A 84 29.27 -16.87 -18.35
C SER A 84 30.33 -17.24 -19.40
N VAL A 85 29.94 -17.89 -20.51
CA VAL A 85 30.87 -18.36 -21.54
C VAL A 85 31.53 -17.18 -22.26
N TYR A 86 32.86 -17.06 -22.13
CA TYR A 86 33.65 -15.99 -22.73
C TYR A 86 33.29 -15.75 -24.21
N PRO A 87 32.99 -14.51 -24.63
CA PRO A 87 33.18 -13.25 -23.89
C PRO A 87 32.00 -12.83 -22.96
N GLY A 88 31.00 -13.68 -22.75
CA GLY A 88 29.70 -13.36 -22.14
C GLY A 88 28.60 -13.27 -23.21
N SER A 89 27.33 -13.21 -22.79
CA SER A 89 26.19 -13.00 -23.71
C SER A 89 25.81 -11.54 -23.90
N LEU A 90 26.23 -10.64 -23.01
CA LEU A 90 26.01 -9.21 -23.18
C LEU A 90 26.94 -8.64 -24.27
N THR A 91 26.35 -8.05 -25.31
CA THR A 91 27.10 -7.38 -26.38
C THR A 91 27.67 -6.03 -25.95
N PHE A 92 27.12 -5.42 -24.91
CA PHE A 92 27.54 -4.13 -24.36
C PHE A 92 27.41 -4.15 -22.83
N CYS A 93 28.54 -4.04 -22.13
CA CYS A 93 28.59 -4.11 -20.66
C CYS A 93 29.27 -2.91 -19.98
N ALA A 94 29.85 -1.97 -20.74
CA ALA A 94 30.53 -0.81 -20.20
C ALA A 94 30.11 0.48 -20.91
N GLY A 95 29.98 1.59 -20.19
CA GLY A 95 29.48 2.87 -20.70
C GLY A 95 28.16 3.28 -20.05
N GLY A 96 27.25 3.93 -20.78
CA GLY A 96 25.95 4.37 -20.26
C GLY A 96 24.82 3.39 -20.57
N ASN A 97 23.94 3.12 -19.60
CA ASN A 97 22.71 2.35 -19.80
C ASN A 97 21.54 2.90 -18.95
N HIS A 98 20.32 2.43 -19.20
CA HIS A 98 19.10 2.82 -18.48
C HIS A 98 18.06 1.69 -18.48
N GLY A 99 17.05 1.79 -17.63
CA GLY A 99 15.98 0.79 -17.50
C GLY A 99 15.86 0.15 -16.12
N TYR A 100 16.69 0.58 -15.17
CA TYR A 100 16.54 0.30 -13.75
C TYR A 100 15.23 0.88 -13.21
N ASP A 101 14.98 0.63 -11.92
CA ASP A 101 13.86 1.19 -11.17
C ASP A 101 13.71 2.71 -11.40
N ASN A 102 12.50 3.15 -11.72
CA ASN A 102 12.20 4.54 -12.04
C ASN A 102 12.35 5.50 -10.84
N ASP A 103 12.47 4.98 -9.62
CA ASP A 103 12.78 5.79 -8.44
C ASP A 103 14.27 6.13 -8.30
N VAL A 104 15.16 5.45 -9.04
CA VAL A 104 16.60 5.73 -9.05
C VAL A 104 16.85 7.10 -9.67
N GLU A 105 17.58 7.96 -8.96
CA GLU A 105 17.85 9.35 -9.36
C GLU A 105 18.44 9.47 -10.77
N SER A 106 19.35 8.56 -11.14
CA SER A 106 19.92 8.53 -12.49
C SER A 106 18.90 8.19 -13.59
N MET A 107 17.73 7.65 -13.26
CA MET A 107 16.64 7.35 -14.22
C MET A 107 15.63 8.50 -14.36
N HIS A 108 15.75 9.56 -13.56
CA HIS A 108 14.84 10.70 -13.64
C HIS A 108 15.06 11.49 -14.93
N ALA A 109 13.97 12.07 -15.46
CA ALA A 109 13.98 12.84 -16.70
C ALA A 109 13.78 14.34 -16.41
N MET A 110 14.28 15.17 -17.32
CA MET A 110 14.03 16.61 -17.26
C MET A 110 12.67 16.98 -17.85
N PHE A 111 12.03 17.99 -17.29
CA PHE A 111 10.85 18.64 -17.85
C PHE A 111 11.01 20.16 -17.77
N LEU A 112 10.76 20.84 -18.89
CA LEU A 112 10.74 22.30 -18.98
C LEU A 112 9.56 22.71 -19.87
N SER A 113 8.72 23.58 -19.35
CA SER A 113 7.60 24.15 -20.10
C SER A 113 7.80 25.65 -20.30
N TYR A 114 7.57 26.14 -21.52
CA TYR A 114 7.60 27.56 -21.85
C TYR A 114 6.50 27.87 -22.86
N GLY A 115 5.71 28.91 -22.59
CA GLY A 115 4.64 29.34 -23.47
C GLY A 115 3.58 30.16 -22.74
N PRO A 116 2.62 30.76 -23.45
CA PRO A 116 1.62 31.66 -22.87
C PRO A 116 0.67 30.95 -21.89
N LYS A 117 0.46 29.64 -22.05
CA LYS A 117 -0.41 28.83 -21.18
C LYS A 117 0.25 28.37 -19.88
N PHE A 118 1.58 28.45 -19.78
CA PHE A 118 2.32 27.99 -18.61
C PHE A 118 2.65 29.14 -17.65
N GLN A 119 2.75 28.82 -16.36
CA GLN A 119 3.22 29.78 -15.37
C GLN A 119 4.68 30.16 -15.64
N GLN A 120 5.02 31.43 -15.41
CA GLN A 120 6.38 31.95 -15.62
C GLN A 120 7.22 31.84 -14.35
N LYS A 121 8.52 31.55 -14.51
CA LYS A 121 9.51 31.55 -13.42
C LYS A 121 9.11 30.70 -12.21
N LYS A 122 8.50 29.55 -12.47
CA LYS A 122 8.03 28.63 -11.44
C LYS A 122 8.81 27.32 -11.50
N GLU A 123 9.35 26.92 -10.36
CA GLU A 123 9.81 25.57 -10.10
C GLU A 123 8.64 24.75 -9.57
N ILE A 124 8.49 23.51 -10.04
CA ILE A 124 7.41 22.61 -9.64
C ILE A 124 8.01 21.35 -9.01
N GLU A 125 7.23 20.71 -8.15
CA GLU A 125 7.58 19.41 -7.58
C GLU A 125 7.66 18.33 -8.68
N PRO A 126 8.42 17.24 -8.46
CA PRO A 126 8.44 16.12 -9.38
C PRO A 126 7.05 15.51 -9.61
N PHE A 127 6.81 15.07 -10.84
CA PHE A 127 5.57 14.42 -11.26
C PHE A 127 5.88 13.27 -12.23
N ALA A 128 4.93 12.36 -12.43
CA ALA A 128 5.10 11.22 -13.34
C ALA A 128 4.80 11.62 -14.79
N ASN A 129 5.57 11.11 -15.75
CA ASN A 129 5.39 11.46 -17.17
C ASN A 129 4.01 11.05 -17.75
N ILE A 130 3.29 10.13 -17.10
CA ILE A 130 1.92 9.76 -17.46
C ILE A 130 0.93 10.94 -17.35
N GLU A 131 1.26 11.96 -16.55
CA GLU A 131 0.43 13.16 -16.39
C GLU A 131 0.54 14.12 -17.61
N LEU A 132 1.58 13.97 -18.44
CA LEU A 132 1.83 14.86 -19.57
C LEU A 132 0.74 14.82 -20.64
N TYR A 133 0.08 13.68 -20.83
CA TYR A 133 -0.98 13.56 -21.84
C TYR A 133 -2.16 14.48 -21.53
N ASN A 134 -2.67 14.45 -20.29
CA ASN A 134 -3.73 15.36 -19.84
C ASN A 134 -3.29 16.82 -19.92
N LEU A 135 -2.05 17.14 -19.51
CA LEU A 135 -1.51 18.49 -19.60
C LEU A 135 -1.45 19.00 -21.05
N MET A 136 -1.04 18.17 -22.01
CA MET A 136 -1.03 18.53 -23.43
C MET A 136 -2.44 18.75 -23.96
N CYS A 137 -3.40 17.92 -23.58
CA CYS A 137 -4.82 18.10 -23.92
C CYS A 137 -5.36 19.43 -23.37
N ASP A 138 -5.02 19.80 -22.13
CA ASP A 138 -5.43 21.06 -21.52
C ASP A 138 -4.81 22.28 -22.23
N VAL A 139 -3.53 22.20 -22.63
CA VAL A 139 -2.86 23.26 -23.40
C VAL A 139 -3.49 23.43 -24.78
N LEU A 140 -3.94 22.33 -25.39
CA LEU A 140 -4.65 22.32 -26.67
C LEU A 140 -6.16 22.58 -26.53
N GLU A 141 -6.68 22.68 -25.31
CA GLU A 141 -8.10 22.85 -24.99
C GLU A 141 -9.01 21.77 -25.62
N ILE A 142 -8.56 20.51 -25.57
CA ILE A 142 -9.29 19.33 -26.04
C ILE A 142 -9.54 18.32 -24.93
N SER A 143 -10.55 17.48 -25.10
CA SER A 143 -10.82 16.38 -24.18
C SER A 143 -9.79 15.25 -24.35
N PRO A 144 -9.13 14.79 -23.27
CA PRO A 144 -8.25 13.61 -23.33
C PRO A 144 -9.06 12.32 -23.53
N ALA A 145 -8.46 11.32 -24.16
CA ALA A 145 -8.95 9.94 -24.12
C ALA A 145 -8.61 9.28 -22.78
N ASP A 146 -9.23 8.12 -22.49
CA ASP A 146 -8.95 7.35 -21.27
C ASP A 146 -7.46 7.03 -21.15
N ASN A 147 -6.88 7.36 -19.99
CA ASN A 147 -5.46 7.19 -19.70
C ASN A 147 -5.22 7.03 -18.19
N ASN A 148 -3.96 6.79 -17.79
CA ASN A 148 -3.59 6.57 -16.38
C ASN A 148 -3.21 7.84 -15.61
N GLY A 149 -3.09 8.98 -16.28
CA GLY A 149 -2.88 10.27 -15.64
C GLY A 149 -4.12 10.73 -14.89
N THR A 150 -3.93 11.52 -13.83
CA THR A 150 -5.01 12.06 -13.01
C THR A 150 -5.31 13.48 -13.46
N HIS A 151 -6.34 13.66 -14.29
CA HIS A 151 -6.69 14.95 -14.89
C HIS A 151 -6.92 16.02 -13.81
N GLY A 152 -6.20 17.14 -13.92
CA GLY A 152 -6.20 18.21 -12.92
C GLY A 152 -5.00 18.20 -11.96
N SER A 153 -4.24 17.11 -11.85
CA SER A 153 -3.02 17.03 -11.00
C SER A 153 -1.96 18.08 -11.39
N MET A 154 -1.88 18.39 -12.68
CA MET A 154 -0.93 19.35 -13.28
C MET A 154 -1.50 20.76 -13.46
N ASN A 155 -2.69 21.07 -12.94
CA ASN A 155 -3.31 22.40 -13.06
C ASN A 155 -2.40 23.53 -12.54
N HIS A 156 -1.63 23.25 -11.51
CA HIS A 156 -0.69 24.20 -10.90
C HIS A 156 0.46 24.64 -11.83
N VAL A 157 0.65 23.99 -12.98
CA VAL A 157 1.66 24.35 -14.00
C VAL A 157 1.10 25.37 -15.01
N LEU A 158 -0.22 25.46 -15.14
CA LEU A 158 -0.91 26.35 -16.08
C LEU A 158 -1.20 27.72 -15.45
N SER A 159 -1.15 28.77 -16.28
CA SER A 159 -1.55 30.13 -15.88
C SER A 159 -3.08 30.27 -15.76
N GLU A 160 -3.80 29.52 -16.59
CA GLU A 160 -5.26 29.40 -16.58
C GLU A 160 -5.62 27.94 -16.84
N THR A 161 -6.53 27.38 -16.05
CA THR A 161 -6.90 25.96 -16.10
C THR A 161 -8.04 25.72 -17.07
N PHE A 162 -7.87 24.78 -18.01
CA PHE A 162 -8.94 24.34 -18.91
C PHE A 162 -9.95 23.40 -18.23
N TYR A 163 -9.46 22.54 -17.32
CA TYR A 163 -10.26 21.56 -16.60
C TYR A 163 -10.28 21.84 -15.09
N THR A 164 -11.48 21.78 -14.49
CA THR A 164 -11.67 21.88 -13.04
C THR A 164 -12.10 20.51 -12.49
N PRO A 165 -11.20 19.79 -11.79
CA PRO A 165 -11.54 18.49 -11.21
C PRO A 165 -12.52 18.63 -10.04
N THR A 166 -13.36 17.60 -9.86
CA THR A 166 -14.24 17.45 -8.69
C THR A 166 -13.96 16.11 -8.00
N HIS A 167 -14.39 15.96 -6.75
CA HIS A 167 -14.37 14.65 -6.09
C HIS A 167 -15.22 13.64 -6.87
N PRO A 168 -14.79 12.37 -6.97
CA PRO A 168 -15.63 11.32 -7.51
C PRO A 168 -16.86 11.12 -6.62
N GLN A 169 -18.00 10.83 -7.25
CA GLN A 169 -19.21 10.54 -6.51
C GLN A 169 -19.09 9.15 -5.85
N GLU A 170 -19.35 9.09 -4.54
CA GLU A 170 -19.48 7.83 -3.82
C GLU A 170 -20.59 6.97 -4.43
N GLN A 171 -20.24 5.74 -4.80
CA GLN A 171 -21.17 4.79 -5.45
C GLN A 171 -21.94 3.96 -4.43
N SER A 172 -21.32 3.67 -3.29
CA SER A 172 -21.94 2.92 -2.20
C SER A 172 -21.90 3.73 -0.92
N ARG A 173 -23.07 4.05 -0.36
CA ARG A 173 -23.19 4.79 0.89
C ARG A 173 -23.23 3.82 2.08
N PRO A 174 -22.70 4.22 3.26
CA PRO A 174 -22.66 3.33 4.41
C PRO A 174 -24.08 3.07 4.95
N THR A 175 -24.36 1.81 5.26
CA THR A 175 -25.53 1.38 6.02
C THR A 175 -25.30 1.59 7.53
N GLN A 176 -26.31 1.30 8.35
CA GLN A 176 -26.22 1.40 9.80
C GLN A 176 -25.81 0.08 10.44
N CYS A 177 -24.87 0.13 11.39
CA CYS A 177 -24.56 -0.95 12.31
C CYS A 177 -24.86 -0.49 13.75
N PRO A 178 -26.15 -0.46 14.15
CA PRO A 178 -26.56 0.14 15.42
C PRO A 178 -26.13 -0.70 16.62
N LEU A 179 -25.83 -0.02 17.73
CA LEU A 179 -25.60 -0.64 19.03
C LEU A 179 -26.95 -0.91 19.69
N ILE A 180 -27.55 -2.08 19.41
CA ILE A 180 -28.86 -2.47 19.96
C ILE A 180 -28.73 -3.14 21.33
N SER A 181 -27.68 -3.94 21.51
CA SER A 181 -27.40 -4.70 22.73
C SER A 181 -25.93 -4.59 23.09
N LEU A 182 -25.61 -4.68 24.38
CA LEU A 182 -24.24 -4.78 24.89
C LEU A 182 -23.79 -6.23 25.10
N VAL A 183 -24.73 -7.17 25.01
CA VAL A 183 -24.49 -8.61 25.09
C VAL A 183 -24.53 -9.18 23.67
N PRO A 184 -23.50 -9.93 23.24
CA PRO A 184 -23.50 -10.55 21.93
C PRO A 184 -24.56 -11.65 21.85
N GLY A 185 -25.16 -11.82 20.67
CA GLY A 185 -26.11 -12.93 20.44
C GLY A 185 -25.42 -14.29 20.29
N ASP A 186 -24.12 -14.31 19.97
CA ASP A 186 -23.27 -15.49 19.83
C ASP A 186 -21.81 -15.07 20.12
N GLU A 187 -21.07 -15.90 20.85
CA GLU A 187 -19.66 -15.62 21.21
C GLU A 187 -18.68 -15.89 20.06
N LEU A 188 -19.14 -16.47 18.95
CA LEU A 188 -18.37 -16.75 17.73
C LEU A 188 -17.13 -17.63 17.96
N GLY A 189 -17.19 -18.49 18.97
CA GLY A 189 -16.07 -19.36 19.37
C GLY A 189 -14.90 -18.60 20.01
N CYS A 190 -15.07 -17.30 20.29
CA CYS A 190 -14.03 -16.43 20.82
C CYS A 190 -14.00 -16.44 22.34
N LYS A 191 -12.83 -16.17 22.92
CA LYS A 191 -12.60 -16.11 24.36
C LYS A 191 -11.83 -14.85 24.69
N CYS A 192 -12.22 -14.17 25.76
CA CYS A 192 -11.41 -13.17 26.43
C CYS A 192 -11.78 -13.13 27.92
N LEU A 193 -10.79 -12.94 28.80
CA LEU A 193 -10.99 -12.85 30.25
C LEU A 193 -11.73 -11.56 30.67
N ALA A 194 -11.80 -10.54 29.81
CA ALA A 194 -12.55 -9.32 30.07
C ALA A 194 -14.05 -9.56 29.83
N GLY A 195 -14.88 -9.27 30.84
CA GLY A 195 -16.34 -9.44 30.77
C GLY A 195 -17.03 -8.48 29.78
N HIS A 196 -18.33 -8.70 29.53
CA HIS A 196 -19.13 -7.94 28.56
C HIS A 196 -19.33 -6.46 28.89
N GLU A 197 -19.07 -6.02 30.14
CA GLU A 197 -19.18 -4.62 30.57
C GLU A 197 -18.35 -3.66 29.70
N ILE A 198 -17.30 -4.16 29.08
CA ILE A 198 -16.45 -3.40 28.18
C ILE A 198 -17.18 -2.84 26.94
N ASN A 199 -18.29 -3.47 26.53
CA ASN A 199 -19.06 -3.03 25.36
C ASN A 199 -19.75 -1.68 25.59
N HIS A 200 -19.91 -1.21 26.83
CA HIS A 200 -20.36 0.15 27.12
C HIS A 200 -19.49 1.23 26.47
N ARG A 201 -18.19 0.94 26.20
CA ARG A 201 -17.27 1.87 25.52
C ARG A 201 -17.55 2.04 24.02
N LEU A 202 -18.47 1.27 23.46
CA LEU A 202 -18.98 1.50 22.10
C LEU A 202 -19.96 2.68 22.04
N ASN A 203 -20.44 3.16 23.19
CA ASN A 203 -21.30 4.33 23.28
C ASN A 203 -20.45 5.61 23.29
N LEU A 204 -20.08 6.07 22.10
CA LEU A 204 -19.18 7.22 21.90
C LEU A 204 -19.94 8.54 21.69
N THR A 205 -19.34 9.63 22.15
CA THR A 205 -19.75 11.00 21.88
C THR A 205 -19.57 11.39 20.40
N THR A 206 -20.19 12.50 19.97
CA THR A 206 -20.06 13.01 18.60
C THR A 206 -18.61 13.37 18.24
N GLU A 207 -17.83 13.88 19.20
CA GLU A 207 -16.45 14.31 18.96
C GLU A 207 -15.50 13.11 18.80
N GLU A 208 -15.65 12.09 19.64
CA GLU A 208 -14.90 10.82 19.52
C GLU A 208 -15.15 10.16 18.16
N LYS A 209 -16.38 10.27 17.63
CA LYS A 209 -16.74 9.74 16.30
C LYS A 209 -16.09 10.47 15.13
N LYS A 210 -15.43 11.62 15.33
CA LYS A 210 -14.77 12.41 14.28
C LYS A 210 -13.24 12.41 14.38
N LYS A 211 -12.69 12.20 15.58
CA LYS A 211 -11.25 12.33 15.89
C LYS A 211 -10.33 11.61 14.91
N HIS A 212 -10.73 10.44 14.46
CA HIS A 212 -9.88 9.54 13.67
C HIS A 212 -10.14 9.61 12.16
N VAL A 213 -10.89 10.60 11.67
CA VAL A 213 -11.08 10.87 10.24
C VAL A 213 -10.95 12.38 9.96
N PRO A 214 -9.79 13.00 10.29
CA PRO A 214 -9.61 14.47 10.21
C PRO A 214 -9.80 15.04 8.80
N PHE A 215 -9.69 14.21 7.76
CA PHE A 215 -9.84 14.59 6.36
C PHE A 215 -11.09 13.97 5.70
N GLY A 216 -12.06 13.56 6.51
CA GLY A 216 -13.22 12.79 6.08
C GLY A 216 -12.93 11.28 5.99
N ARG A 217 -14.01 10.50 6.03
CA ARG A 217 -13.93 9.04 5.83
C ARG A 217 -13.58 8.73 4.36
N PRO A 218 -12.82 7.64 4.10
CA PRO A 218 -12.73 7.10 2.75
C PRO A 218 -14.13 6.85 2.15
N GLN A 219 -14.34 7.29 0.91
CA GLN A 219 -15.57 7.04 0.15
C GLN A 219 -15.44 5.74 -0.64
N VAL A 220 -16.52 4.98 -0.79
CA VAL A 220 -16.50 3.71 -1.54
C VAL A 220 -17.00 3.93 -2.98
N LEU A 221 -16.09 3.78 -3.94
CA LEU A 221 -16.39 3.93 -5.37
C LEU A 221 -16.81 2.61 -6.04
N GLN A 222 -16.71 1.49 -5.32
CA GLN A 222 -17.26 0.21 -5.79
C GLN A 222 -18.80 0.27 -5.79
N PRO A 223 -19.48 -0.12 -6.87
CA PRO A 223 -20.94 -0.15 -6.92
C PRO A 223 -21.51 -1.28 -6.06
N GLU A 224 -22.74 -1.09 -5.57
CA GLU A 224 -23.54 -2.12 -4.86
C GLU A 224 -22.84 -2.78 -3.65
N HIS A 225 -21.93 -2.05 -3.01
CA HIS A 225 -21.13 -2.55 -1.90
C HIS A 225 -21.82 -2.26 -0.56
N ASN A 226 -22.14 -3.30 0.21
CA ASN A 226 -22.80 -3.17 1.51
C ASN A 226 -21.76 -3.12 2.63
N TYR A 227 -21.61 -1.94 3.22
CA TYR A 227 -20.71 -1.72 4.35
C TYR A 227 -21.32 -0.72 5.34
N CYS A 228 -20.83 -0.73 6.57
CA CYS A 228 -21.25 0.22 7.60
C CYS A 228 -20.04 0.82 8.32
N ILE A 229 -20.25 1.94 9.02
CA ILE A 229 -19.20 2.57 9.82
C ILE A 229 -19.25 2.06 11.26
N LEU A 230 -18.13 1.50 11.71
CA LEU A 230 -17.92 1.12 13.10
C LEU A 230 -17.02 2.17 13.75
N HIS A 231 -17.54 2.82 14.78
CA HIS A 231 -16.79 3.79 15.57
C HIS A 231 -16.23 3.13 16.83
N GLN A 232 -14.98 3.40 17.14
CA GLN A 232 -14.29 3.00 18.36
C GLN A 232 -13.56 4.22 18.94
N GLU A 233 -13.19 4.16 20.21
CA GLU A 233 -12.50 5.27 20.89
C GLU A 233 -11.13 5.59 20.25
N GLY A 234 -10.42 4.56 19.76
CA GLY A 234 -9.08 4.70 19.19
C GLY A 234 -9.00 4.67 17.65
N PHE A 235 -10.09 4.29 16.98
CA PHE A 235 -10.13 4.15 15.51
C PHE A 235 -11.56 4.17 14.98
N ILE A 236 -11.70 4.34 13.66
CA ILE A 236 -12.96 4.24 12.94
C ILE A 236 -12.74 3.32 11.74
N SER A 237 -13.66 2.41 11.46
CA SER A 237 -13.53 1.45 10.36
C SER A 237 -14.78 1.38 9.49
N GLY A 238 -14.57 1.12 8.20
CA GLY A 238 -15.64 0.78 7.25
C GLY A 238 -15.74 -0.74 7.12
N TYR A 239 -16.71 -1.38 7.76
CA TYR A 239 -16.87 -2.83 7.77
C TYR A 239 -17.72 -3.30 6.60
N SER A 240 -17.15 -4.11 5.71
CA SER A 240 -17.88 -4.69 4.58
C SER A 240 -18.58 -5.99 4.98
N GLN A 241 -19.87 -6.05 4.68
CA GLN A 241 -20.69 -7.24 4.84
C GLN A 241 -20.48 -8.21 3.67
N ASN A 242 -19.99 -7.74 2.52
CA ASN A 242 -19.71 -8.57 1.34
C ASN A 242 -18.47 -9.45 1.57
N VAL A 243 -17.40 -8.89 2.14
CA VAL A 243 -16.13 -9.62 2.38
C VAL A 243 -15.89 -9.99 3.84
N ILE A 244 -16.83 -9.67 4.75
CA ILE A 244 -16.83 -10.05 6.18
C ILE A 244 -15.55 -9.54 6.90
N MET A 245 -15.09 -8.34 6.52
CA MET A 245 -13.95 -7.65 7.13
C MET A 245 -13.99 -6.15 6.87
N PRO A 246 -13.19 -5.33 7.57
CA PRO A 246 -13.05 -3.91 7.23
C PRO A 246 -12.38 -3.69 5.88
N LEU A 247 -12.96 -2.80 5.07
CA LEU A 247 -12.31 -2.24 3.87
C LEU A 247 -11.18 -1.29 4.26
N TRP A 248 -11.36 -0.58 5.38
CA TRP A 248 -10.37 0.33 5.92
C TRP A 248 -10.57 0.52 7.43
N SER A 249 -9.48 0.86 8.11
CA SER A 249 -9.44 1.32 9.50
C SER A 249 -8.60 2.60 9.54
N SER A 250 -9.14 3.65 10.16
CA SER A 250 -8.50 4.96 10.29
C SER A 250 -8.29 5.29 11.76
N PHE A 251 -7.08 5.72 12.11
CA PHE A 251 -6.70 6.11 13.46
C PHE A 251 -5.63 7.21 13.43
N THR A 252 -5.43 7.88 14.57
CA THR A 252 -4.51 9.01 14.68
C THR A 252 -3.58 8.75 15.85
N ILE A 253 -2.28 8.81 15.58
CA ILE A 253 -1.23 8.67 16.58
C ILE A 253 -0.63 10.05 16.78
N ASP A 254 -0.81 10.61 17.98
CA ASP A 254 -0.17 11.86 18.36
C ASP A 254 1.35 11.64 18.54
N LYS A 255 2.13 12.72 18.55
CA LYS A 255 3.57 12.64 18.78
C LYS A 255 3.87 11.92 20.11
N PRO A 256 4.56 10.76 20.10
CA PRO A 256 4.77 9.99 21.31
C PRO A 256 5.81 10.64 22.23
N THR A 257 5.73 10.35 23.52
CA THR A 257 6.69 10.83 24.53
C THR A 257 7.97 9.99 24.60
N ASN A 258 7.93 8.74 24.16
CA ASN A 258 9.07 7.84 24.02
C ASN A 258 8.93 6.98 22.76
N LEU A 259 10.03 6.33 22.36
CA LEU A 259 10.10 5.47 21.18
C LEU A 259 10.13 3.98 21.52
N ASP A 260 9.87 3.61 22.78
CA ASP A 260 9.84 2.19 23.18
C ASP A 260 8.77 1.44 22.35
N PRO A 261 9.05 0.23 21.85
CA PRO A 261 8.05 -0.53 21.10
C PRO A 261 6.74 -0.72 21.88
N LEU A 262 5.62 -0.79 21.17
CA LEU A 262 4.34 -1.12 21.80
C LEU A 262 4.40 -2.52 22.43
N PRO A 263 3.73 -2.73 23.58
CA PRO A 263 3.68 -4.05 24.20
C PRO A 263 2.96 -5.04 23.27
N ALA A 264 3.29 -6.32 23.40
CA ALA A 264 2.58 -7.38 22.69
C ALA A 264 1.08 -7.36 23.03
N VAL A 265 0.25 -7.69 22.03
CA VAL A 265 -1.20 -7.82 22.22
C VAL A 265 -1.48 -9.00 23.14
N THR A 266 -2.44 -8.84 24.07
CA THR A 266 -2.87 -9.94 24.94
C THR A 266 -3.32 -11.13 24.09
N PRO A 267 -2.65 -12.29 24.20
CA PRO A 267 -2.98 -13.45 23.37
C PRO A 267 -4.37 -13.99 23.75
N ASN A 268 -5.08 -14.57 22.78
CA ASN A 268 -6.37 -15.23 22.98
C ASN A 268 -7.41 -14.37 23.72
N CYS A 269 -7.43 -13.07 23.46
CA CYS A 269 -8.49 -12.17 23.91
C CYS A 269 -9.18 -11.53 22.70
N LEU A 270 -10.19 -12.24 22.18
CA LEU A 270 -11.07 -11.78 21.10
C LEU A 270 -12.53 -11.89 21.56
N ARG A 271 -13.41 -11.00 21.06
CA ARG A 271 -14.82 -10.97 21.46
C ARG A 271 -15.73 -10.44 20.35
N ALA A 272 -16.92 -11.01 20.20
CA ALA A 272 -17.90 -10.60 19.21
C ALA A 272 -18.18 -9.09 19.23
N ASP A 273 -18.26 -8.47 18.05
CA ASP A 273 -18.76 -7.09 17.93
C ASP A 273 -20.28 -7.13 17.96
N VAL A 274 -20.86 -6.59 19.03
CA VAL A 274 -22.32 -6.62 19.28
C VAL A 274 -23.15 -5.83 18.27
N ARG A 275 -22.51 -5.05 17.39
CA ARG A 275 -23.17 -4.30 16.30
C ARG A 275 -23.31 -5.14 15.03
N LEU A 276 -22.58 -6.25 14.93
CA LEU A 276 -22.56 -7.12 13.77
C LEU A 276 -23.33 -8.42 14.06
N PRO A 277 -24.15 -8.91 13.12
CA PRO A 277 -24.81 -10.19 13.27
C PRO A 277 -23.83 -11.34 13.04
N LYS A 278 -24.10 -12.50 13.67
CA LYS A 278 -23.29 -13.73 13.56
C LYS A 278 -22.93 -14.12 12.13
N LEU A 279 -23.89 -14.03 11.20
CA LEU A 279 -23.69 -14.44 9.80
C LEU A 279 -22.73 -13.53 9.03
N LEU A 280 -22.48 -12.32 9.54
CA LEU A 280 -21.61 -11.32 8.95
C LEU A 280 -20.43 -11.03 9.88
N SER A 281 -20.00 -12.01 10.67
CA SER A 281 -18.87 -11.90 11.58
C SER A 281 -17.95 -13.10 11.44
N PRO A 282 -16.61 -12.89 11.40
CA PRO A 282 -15.66 -13.99 11.44
C PRO A 282 -15.70 -14.69 12.81
N ARG A 283 -15.41 -15.98 12.84
CA ARG A 283 -15.37 -16.79 14.08
C ARG A 283 -13.94 -17.14 14.44
N CYS A 284 -13.62 -17.20 15.74
CA CYS A 284 -12.27 -17.51 16.19
C CYS A 284 -11.87 -18.96 15.92
N ASP A 285 -12.83 -19.89 15.97
CA ASP A 285 -12.60 -21.31 15.70
C ASP A 285 -12.19 -21.61 14.24
N GLN A 286 -12.49 -20.71 13.31
CA GLN A 286 -12.08 -20.83 11.90
C GLN A 286 -10.57 -20.67 11.71
N TYR A 287 -9.91 -19.92 12.59
CA TYR A 287 -8.47 -19.63 12.48
C TYR A 287 -7.63 -20.70 13.16
N GLU A 288 -8.11 -21.30 14.24
CA GLU A 288 -7.44 -22.44 14.90
C GLU A 288 -7.31 -23.65 13.95
N ALA A 289 -8.26 -23.81 13.03
CA ALA A 289 -8.26 -24.88 12.04
C ALA A 289 -7.37 -24.62 10.81
N ALA A 290 -6.91 -23.39 10.60
CA ALA A 290 -6.20 -23.00 9.39
C ALA A 290 -4.67 -23.00 9.62
N GLU A 291 -3.97 -24.08 9.23
CA GLU A 291 -2.55 -24.31 9.55
C GLU A 291 -1.58 -23.17 9.18
N LYS A 292 -1.87 -22.40 8.12
CA LYS A 292 -0.99 -21.32 7.61
C LYS A 292 -1.52 -19.91 7.82
N LEU A 293 -2.75 -19.79 8.31
CA LEU A 293 -3.46 -18.52 8.46
C LEU A 293 -3.69 -18.25 9.93
N THR A 294 -3.75 -16.97 10.25
CA THR A 294 -4.01 -16.45 11.58
C THR A 294 -4.77 -15.13 11.43
N TYR A 295 -5.09 -14.49 12.55
CA TYR A 295 -5.67 -13.17 12.54
C TYR A 295 -4.60 -12.09 12.79
N ALA A 296 -4.83 -10.91 12.23
CA ALA A 296 -4.08 -9.69 12.53
C ALA A 296 -5.04 -8.51 12.74
N PHE A 297 -4.56 -7.37 13.19
CA PHE A 297 -5.39 -6.19 13.41
C PHE A 297 -5.00 -5.06 12.48
N LEU A 298 -5.98 -4.40 11.85
CA LEU A 298 -5.75 -3.18 11.08
C LEU A 298 -5.42 -1.98 11.97
N TYR A 299 -5.95 -1.98 13.19
CA TYR A 299 -5.62 -1.03 14.25
C TYR A 299 -4.81 -1.75 15.32
N PRO A 300 -3.65 -1.25 15.74
CA PRO A 300 -2.82 -1.92 16.74
C PRO A 300 -3.47 -1.83 18.13
N PRO A 301 -3.96 -2.95 18.71
CA PRO A 301 -4.71 -2.91 19.97
C PRO A 301 -3.90 -2.32 21.12
N SER A 302 -2.58 -2.47 21.10
CA SER A 302 -1.68 -1.94 22.13
C SER A 302 -1.66 -0.41 22.24
N LEU A 303 -2.16 0.32 21.23
CA LEU A 303 -2.41 1.77 21.34
C LEU A 303 -3.62 2.10 22.24
N CYS A 304 -4.56 1.17 22.41
CA CYS A 304 -5.70 1.31 23.31
C CYS A 304 -5.73 0.13 24.29
N LYS A 305 -5.23 0.36 25.51
CA LYS A 305 -4.95 -0.64 26.58
C LYS A 305 -6.00 -1.71 26.90
N VAL A 306 -7.20 -1.67 26.32
CA VAL A 306 -8.35 -2.43 26.82
C VAL A 306 -9.26 -2.97 25.70
N LEU A 307 -9.25 -2.46 24.45
CA LEU A 307 -10.29 -2.79 23.46
C LEU A 307 -9.79 -3.74 22.34
N THR A 308 -9.97 -5.06 22.50
CA THR A 308 -9.98 -6.01 21.38
C THR A 308 -11.41 -6.47 21.09
N LEU A 309 -12.04 -5.86 20.08
CA LEU A 309 -13.27 -6.34 19.44
C LEU A 309 -12.91 -7.22 18.24
N LEU A 310 -13.84 -8.05 17.75
CA LEU A 310 -13.71 -8.80 16.49
C LEU A 310 -13.74 -7.87 15.25
N VAL A 311 -12.84 -6.89 15.20
CA VAL A 311 -12.53 -6.10 14.00
C VAL A 311 -11.08 -6.39 13.64
N PHE A 312 -10.86 -7.58 13.12
CA PHE A 312 -9.56 -8.11 12.73
C PHE A 312 -9.62 -8.57 11.28
N ILE A 313 -8.46 -8.84 10.73
CA ILE A 313 -8.22 -9.27 9.36
C ILE A 313 -7.56 -10.64 9.35
N ILE A 314 -7.58 -11.30 8.20
CA ILE A 314 -6.88 -12.56 7.99
C ILE A 314 -5.43 -12.27 7.60
N SER A 315 -4.47 -12.88 8.28
CA SER A 315 -3.06 -12.78 7.91
C SER A 315 -2.45 -14.16 7.74
N LEU A 316 -1.44 -14.25 6.88
CA LEU A 316 -0.48 -15.34 6.85
C LEU A 316 0.51 -15.17 8.01
N PHE A 317 0.97 -16.27 8.59
CA PHE A 317 1.96 -16.23 9.68
C PHE A 317 3.25 -15.51 9.29
N SER A 318 3.72 -15.72 8.07
CA SER A 318 4.89 -15.01 7.52
C SER A 318 4.68 -13.49 7.52
N PHE A 319 3.52 -13.00 7.11
CA PHE A 319 3.29 -11.57 7.03
C PHE A 319 3.22 -10.87 8.40
N LEU A 320 2.89 -11.60 9.47
CA LEU A 320 2.75 -11.03 10.81
C LEU A 320 4.02 -10.33 11.32
N GLY A 321 5.22 -10.88 11.09
CA GLY A 321 6.46 -10.25 11.58
C GLY A 321 6.66 -8.84 10.99
N ILE A 322 6.39 -8.68 9.68
CA ILE A 322 6.42 -7.39 8.99
C ILE A 322 5.35 -6.46 9.58
N TRP A 323 4.13 -6.97 9.73
CA TRP A 323 2.97 -6.20 10.19
C TRP A 323 3.14 -5.73 11.64
N ASP A 324 3.60 -6.60 12.54
CA ASP A 324 3.82 -6.30 13.95
C ASP A 324 4.98 -5.33 14.14
N TYR A 325 6.10 -5.49 13.42
CA TYR A 325 7.20 -4.54 13.49
C TYR A 325 6.78 -3.14 12.99
N LEU A 326 6.02 -3.09 11.88
CA LEU A 326 5.45 -1.85 11.37
C LEU A 326 4.57 -1.15 12.42
N HIS A 327 3.64 -1.89 13.03
CA HIS A 327 2.69 -1.35 13.99
C HIS A 327 3.32 -0.98 15.34
N ASN A 328 4.16 -1.85 15.88
CA ASN A 328 4.68 -1.72 17.24
C ASN A 328 5.90 -0.81 17.32
N THR A 329 6.66 -0.68 16.23
CA THR A 329 7.92 0.07 16.20
C THR A 329 7.84 1.26 15.24
N LEU A 330 7.57 1.01 13.96
CA LEU A 330 7.73 2.05 12.92
C LEU A 330 6.65 3.14 12.99
N LEU A 331 5.40 2.81 13.31
CA LEU A 331 4.35 3.81 13.45
C LEU A 331 4.66 4.84 14.55
N LYS A 332 5.25 4.42 15.69
CA LYS A 332 5.69 5.36 16.74
C LYS A 332 6.84 6.23 16.24
N LYS A 333 7.82 5.64 15.55
CA LYS A 333 8.92 6.39 14.91
C LYS A 333 8.38 7.45 13.96
N TYR A 334 7.48 7.10 13.05
CA TYR A 334 6.89 8.04 12.10
C TYR A 334 6.02 9.10 12.79
N ALA A 335 5.20 8.74 13.78
CA ALA A 335 4.46 9.71 14.58
C ALA A 335 5.40 10.72 15.28
N SER A 336 6.58 10.30 15.72
CA SER A 336 7.59 11.22 16.27
C SER A 336 8.16 12.18 15.23
N ILE A 337 8.58 11.64 14.08
CA ILE A 337 9.23 12.38 12.99
C ILE A 337 8.27 13.41 12.37
N TYR A 338 7.00 13.04 12.19
CA TYR A 338 6.01 13.85 11.48
C TYR A 338 5.10 14.69 12.40
N ASN A 339 5.42 14.78 13.69
CA ASN A 339 4.62 15.50 14.70
C ASN A 339 3.17 15.00 14.77
N GLY A 340 3.00 13.69 14.83
CA GLY A 340 1.72 13.00 14.78
C GLY A 340 1.28 12.67 13.36
N ILE A 341 0.62 11.53 13.22
CA ILE A 341 0.18 10.98 11.93
C ILE A 341 -1.25 10.46 12.01
N ASN A 342 -2.02 10.65 10.95
CA ASN A 342 -3.23 9.88 10.68
C ASN A 342 -2.84 8.68 9.81
N VAL A 343 -3.40 7.52 10.12
CA VAL A 343 -3.09 6.24 9.49
C VAL A 343 -4.39 5.65 9.00
N VAL A 344 -4.44 5.28 7.71
CA VAL A 344 -5.53 4.47 7.15
C VAL A 344 -4.95 3.17 6.61
N THR A 345 -5.44 2.03 7.08
CA THR A 345 -5.00 0.69 6.66
C THR A 345 -6.17 -0.15 6.18
N GLY A 346 -5.92 -1.11 5.30
CA GLY A 346 -6.97 -2.03 4.85
C GLY A 346 -6.47 -3.11 3.89
N PRO A 347 -7.30 -4.13 3.61
CA PRO A 347 -6.99 -5.19 2.67
C PRO A 347 -7.08 -4.72 1.21
N VAL A 348 -6.42 -5.46 0.32
CA VAL A 348 -6.44 -5.26 -1.13
C VAL A 348 -6.63 -6.61 -1.83
N PHE A 349 -7.52 -6.64 -2.82
CA PHE A 349 -7.77 -7.80 -3.67
C PHE A 349 -7.47 -7.43 -5.13
N ASP A 350 -6.37 -7.98 -5.65
CA ASP A 350 -5.85 -7.76 -7.02
C ASP A 350 -5.14 -9.05 -7.50
N TYR A 351 -5.92 -10.12 -7.61
CA TYR A 351 -5.53 -11.45 -8.05
C TYR A 351 -5.16 -11.48 -9.53
N ASN A 352 -5.81 -10.63 -10.32
CA ASN A 352 -5.55 -10.51 -11.75
C ASN A 352 -4.34 -9.60 -12.06
N TYR A 353 -3.74 -8.99 -11.02
CA TYR A 353 -2.55 -8.12 -11.06
C TYR A 353 -2.67 -6.94 -12.04
N ASP A 354 -3.88 -6.40 -12.23
CA ASP A 354 -4.17 -5.24 -13.09
C ASP A 354 -4.08 -3.88 -12.39
N GLY A 355 -3.84 -3.88 -11.08
CA GLY A 355 -3.72 -2.67 -10.28
C GLY A 355 -5.07 -2.01 -9.98
N ARG A 356 -6.17 -2.74 -10.12
CA ARG A 356 -7.54 -2.33 -9.74
C ARG A 356 -8.11 -3.29 -8.70
N TYR A 357 -9.16 -2.85 -8.03
CA TYR A 357 -9.90 -3.74 -7.13
C TYR A 357 -10.62 -4.83 -7.93
N ASP A 358 -10.58 -6.05 -7.42
CA ASP A 358 -11.29 -7.19 -7.99
C ASP A 358 -12.79 -7.20 -7.64
N THR A 359 -13.59 -7.76 -8.55
CA THR A 359 -14.97 -8.21 -8.26
C THR A 359 -14.98 -9.54 -7.51
N SER A 360 -16.15 -9.95 -6.99
CA SER A 360 -16.30 -11.25 -6.31
C SER A 360 -15.91 -12.45 -7.17
N GLU A 361 -16.09 -12.36 -8.49
CA GLU A 361 -15.76 -13.44 -9.42
C GLU A 361 -14.25 -13.54 -9.73
N GLN A 362 -13.51 -12.45 -9.50
CA GLN A 362 -12.06 -12.37 -9.75
C GLN A 362 -11.24 -12.79 -8.51
N ILE A 363 -11.86 -12.85 -7.34
CA ILE A 363 -11.21 -13.25 -6.09
C ILE A 363 -11.09 -14.77 -6.03
N ASP A 364 -9.85 -15.26 -6.12
CA ASP A 364 -9.59 -16.70 -6.29
C ASP A 364 -9.34 -17.47 -4.99
N GLN A 365 -9.07 -16.81 -3.86
CA GLN A 365 -8.75 -17.51 -2.60
C GLN A 365 -9.60 -17.03 -1.43
N VAL A 366 -10.09 -18.01 -0.68
CA VAL A 366 -10.87 -17.85 0.56
C VAL A 366 -10.28 -18.73 1.65
N VAL A 367 -10.51 -18.37 2.91
CA VAL A 367 -10.11 -19.19 4.05
C VAL A 367 -10.88 -20.52 3.99
N PRO A 368 -10.19 -21.68 4.05
CA PRO A 368 -10.83 -22.99 3.93
C PRO A 368 -12.00 -23.17 4.89
N GLY A 369 -13.14 -23.64 4.36
CA GLY A 369 -14.36 -23.85 5.15
C GLY A 369 -15.15 -22.57 5.46
N THR A 370 -14.79 -21.44 4.86
CA THR A 370 -15.47 -20.15 5.05
C THR A 370 -15.68 -19.42 3.71
N ASN A 371 -16.38 -18.29 3.74
CA ASN A 371 -16.52 -17.37 2.60
C ASN A 371 -15.65 -16.11 2.75
N ILE A 372 -14.63 -16.14 3.60
CA ILE A 372 -13.82 -14.96 3.87
C ILE A 372 -12.63 -14.95 2.91
N SER A 373 -12.58 -13.94 2.04
CA SER A 373 -11.53 -13.76 1.03
C SER A 373 -10.16 -13.49 1.67
N ILE A 374 -9.10 -13.99 1.05
CA ILE A 374 -7.72 -13.72 1.50
C ILE A 374 -7.20 -12.49 0.75
N PRO A 375 -6.70 -11.44 1.41
CA PRO A 375 -6.16 -10.28 0.70
C PRO A 375 -4.87 -10.64 -0.04
N THR A 376 -4.65 -10.04 -1.20
CA THR A 376 -3.38 -10.14 -1.94
C THR A 376 -2.33 -9.19 -1.39
N HIS A 377 -2.75 -8.03 -0.87
CA HIS A 377 -1.91 -7.01 -0.27
C HIS A 377 -2.64 -6.38 0.93
N TYR A 378 -1.88 -5.65 1.74
CA TYR A 378 -2.40 -4.69 2.71
C TYR A 378 -1.88 -3.31 2.38
N PHE A 379 -2.77 -2.32 2.39
CA PHE A 379 -2.37 -0.93 2.21
C PHE A 379 -2.18 -0.22 3.55
N MET A 380 -1.33 0.79 3.56
CA MET A 380 -1.22 1.75 4.65
C MET A 380 -0.99 3.14 4.06
N VAL A 381 -1.81 4.12 4.42
CA VAL A 381 -1.67 5.53 4.05
C VAL A 381 -1.39 6.33 5.32
N LEU A 382 -0.18 6.85 5.43
CA LEU A 382 0.24 7.78 6.48
C LEU A 382 0.05 9.21 5.98
N THR A 383 -0.62 10.03 6.78
CA THR A 383 -0.86 11.45 6.48
C THR A 383 -0.39 12.31 7.65
N SER A 384 0.36 13.36 7.37
CA SER A 384 0.79 14.37 8.34
C SER A 384 0.63 15.78 7.74
N CYS A 385 0.85 16.80 8.57
CA CYS A 385 1.01 18.15 8.05
C CYS A 385 2.37 18.30 7.37
N LYS A 386 2.45 19.07 6.27
CA LYS A 386 3.73 19.42 5.65
C LYS A 386 4.53 20.39 6.52
N ASP A 387 3.82 21.31 7.21
CA ASP A 387 4.40 22.12 8.28
C ASP A 387 4.58 21.27 9.54
N MET A 388 5.83 20.89 9.82
CA MET A 388 6.18 20.05 10.97
C MET A 388 5.92 20.70 12.33
N GLN A 389 5.67 22.02 12.39
CA GLN A 389 5.28 22.69 13.63
C GLN A 389 3.83 22.41 14.02
N LYS A 390 2.99 21.98 13.07
CA LYS A 390 1.59 21.67 13.30
C LYS A 390 1.35 20.16 13.38
N PRO A 391 0.61 19.67 14.38
CA PRO A 391 0.21 18.27 14.40
C PRO A 391 -0.84 17.99 13.33
N VAL A 392 -0.95 16.74 12.90
CA VAL A 392 -1.92 16.30 11.88
C VAL A 392 -3.37 16.69 12.23
N SER A 393 -3.73 16.70 13.51
CA SER A 393 -5.06 17.04 14.02
C SER A 393 -5.40 18.53 13.89
N ALA A 394 -4.41 19.40 13.70
CA ALA A 394 -4.56 20.85 13.54
C ALA A 394 -4.02 21.34 12.19
N CYS A 395 -3.85 20.45 11.21
CA CYS A 395 -3.33 20.81 9.91
C CYS A 395 -4.37 21.55 9.07
N ASP A 396 -4.07 22.80 8.73
CA ASP A 396 -4.88 23.71 7.92
C ASP A 396 -4.22 24.07 6.58
N GLY A 397 -3.05 23.48 6.30
CA GLY A 397 -2.24 23.72 5.10
C GLY A 397 -2.00 22.45 4.28
N GLU A 398 -0.91 22.45 3.50
CA GLU A 398 -0.55 21.30 2.67
C GLU A 398 -0.33 20.03 3.50
N LEU A 399 -0.83 18.91 2.98
CA LEU A 399 -0.62 17.59 3.56
C LEU A 399 0.65 16.95 3.01
N GLN A 400 1.31 16.15 3.83
CA GLN A 400 2.36 15.22 3.42
C GLN A 400 1.85 13.79 3.61
N THR A 401 2.08 12.94 2.60
CA THR A 401 1.67 11.54 2.64
C THR A 401 2.83 10.59 2.37
N VAL A 402 2.73 9.41 2.95
CA VAL A 402 3.52 8.23 2.60
C VAL A 402 2.55 7.05 2.54
N SER A 403 2.55 6.29 1.46
CA SER A 403 1.67 5.12 1.33
C SER A 403 2.44 3.87 0.92
N PHE A 404 1.92 2.72 1.33
CA PHE A 404 2.51 1.41 1.09
C PHE A 404 1.44 0.44 0.57
N LEU A 405 1.84 -0.46 -0.34
CA LEU A 405 1.06 -1.61 -0.79
C LEU A 405 1.88 -2.87 -0.53
N LEU A 406 1.72 -3.44 0.66
CA LEU A 406 2.55 -4.53 1.15
C LEU A 406 2.01 -5.88 0.65
N PRO A 407 2.82 -6.70 -0.04
CA PRO A 407 2.36 -7.99 -0.56
C PRO A 407 2.12 -8.98 0.57
N HIS A 408 0.95 -9.60 0.56
CA HIS A 408 0.53 -10.57 1.57
C HIS A 408 0.97 -11.98 1.15
N ARG A 409 2.24 -12.30 1.42
CA ARG A 409 2.89 -13.55 0.97
C ARG A 409 3.08 -14.57 2.07
N ALA A 410 3.09 -15.85 1.67
CA ALA A 410 3.27 -17.01 2.55
C ALA A 410 4.74 -17.28 2.93
N ASP A 411 5.67 -16.51 2.39
CA ASP A 411 7.10 -16.60 2.65
C ASP A 411 7.73 -15.20 2.57
N HIS A 412 9.00 -15.12 2.99
CA HIS A 412 9.83 -13.92 2.93
C HIS A 412 10.92 -14.05 1.85
N THR A 413 10.70 -14.87 0.82
CA THR A 413 11.71 -15.14 -0.21
C THR A 413 12.11 -13.87 -0.97
N GLU A 414 11.28 -12.84 -0.92
CA GLU A 414 11.57 -11.55 -1.52
C GLU A 414 12.81 -10.85 -0.96
N SER A 415 12.95 -10.83 0.37
CA SER A 415 14.02 -10.08 1.00
C SER A 415 15.35 -10.81 0.93
N CYS A 416 15.35 -12.11 0.61
CA CYS A 416 16.45 -13.07 0.79
C CYS A 416 17.17 -12.95 2.16
N LYS A 417 16.57 -12.24 3.14
CA LYS A 417 17.12 -11.85 4.46
C LYS A 417 16.23 -12.30 5.61
N SER A 418 15.31 -13.21 5.34
CA SER A 418 14.29 -13.66 6.28
C SER A 418 14.82 -14.38 7.53
N ALA A 419 16.10 -14.77 7.53
CA ALA A 419 16.77 -15.35 8.69
C ALA A 419 17.35 -14.29 9.64
N GLU A 420 17.37 -13.01 9.25
CA GLU A 420 17.87 -11.89 10.04
C GLU A 420 16.77 -11.27 10.91
N ASP A 421 17.19 -10.55 11.95
CA ASP A 421 16.29 -9.80 12.83
C ASP A 421 15.46 -8.78 12.01
N GLU A 422 14.16 -8.69 12.29
CA GLU A 422 13.19 -7.86 11.56
C GLU A 422 13.61 -6.38 11.53
N SER A 423 14.30 -5.90 12.58
CA SER A 423 14.79 -4.53 12.64
C SER A 423 15.82 -4.17 11.57
N LEU A 424 16.46 -5.16 10.96
CA LEU A 424 17.52 -4.97 9.97
C LEU A 424 16.97 -4.81 8.54
N TRP A 425 15.77 -5.30 8.25
CA TRP A 425 15.28 -5.39 6.87
C TRP A 425 13.82 -4.98 6.66
N VAL A 426 12.95 -5.03 7.68
CA VAL A 426 11.52 -4.75 7.49
C VAL A 426 11.28 -3.31 7.03
N GLU A 427 11.98 -2.33 7.60
CA GLU A 427 11.79 -0.94 7.18
C GLU A 427 12.21 -0.74 5.71
N ASP A 428 13.31 -1.35 5.27
CA ASP A 428 13.73 -1.26 3.86
C ASP A 428 12.73 -1.97 2.93
N HIS A 429 12.20 -3.12 3.36
CA HIS A 429 11.20 -3.87 2.60
C HIS A 429 9.88 -3.10 2.44
N ILE A 430 9.36 -2.44 3.49
CA ILE A 430 8.13 -1.65 3.34
C ILE A 430 8.36 -0.43 2.44
N TRP A 431 9.52 0.22 2.51
CA TRP A 431 9.85 1.38 1.68
C TRP A 431 10.07 0.98 0.23
N PHE A 432 10.55 -0.23 -0.04
CA PHE A 432 10.59 -0.79 -1.38
C PHE A 432 9.18 -0.93 -2.00
N HIS A 433 8.19 -1.29 -1.18
CA HIS A 433 6.76 -1.37 -1.54
C HIS A 433 5.96 -0.08 -1.32
N GLN A 434 6.66 1.06 -1.30
CA GLN A 434 6.01 2.35 -1.33
C GLN A 434 5.14 2.51 -2.59
N SER A 435 4.02 3.22 -2.44
CA SER A 435 3.10 3.53 -3.53
C SER A 435 2.65 4.98 -3.45
N ARG A 436 1.97 5.47 -4.50
CA ARG A 436 1.20 6.72 -4.42
C ARG A 436 -0.12 6.45 -3.72
N VAL A 437 -0.75 7.49 -3.17
CA VAL A 437 -2.13 7.35 -2.67
C VAL A 437 -3.06 6.97 -3.83
N ARG A 438 -2.82 7.50 -5.02
CA ARG A 438 -3.59 7.13 -6.22
C ARG A 438 -3.54 5.64 -6.55
N ASP A 439 -2.40 4.98 -6.32
CA ASP A 439 -2.27 3.53 -6.53
C ASP A 439 -3.15 2.76 -5.52
N VAL A 440 -3.19 3.23 -4.26
CA VAL A 440 -4.08 2.67 -3.23
C VAL A 440 -5.54 2.85 -3.62
N GLU A 441 -5.95 4.04 -4.10
CA GLU A 441 -7.33 4.29 -4.55
C GLU A 441 -7.76 3.37 -5.68
N LEU A 442 -6.88 3.16 -6.67
CA LEU A 442 -7.16 2.29 -7.81
C LEU A 442 -7.39 0.85 -7.36
N VAL A 443 -6.50 0.31 -6.53
CA VAL A 443 -6.52 -1.09 -6.13
C VAL A 443 -7.53 -1.41 -5.01
N THR A 444 -8.07 -0.40 -4.34
CA THR A 444 -9.08 -0.57 -3.26
C THR A 444 -10.48 -0.11 -3.68
N GLY A 445 -10.59 0.75 -4.70
CA GLY A 445 -11.86 1.41 -5.02
C GLY A 445 -12.30 2.40 -3.94
N LEU A 446 -11.37 2.92 -3.15
CA LEU A 446 -11.60 3.99 -2.18
C LEU A 446 -11.21 5.36 -2.76
N ASP A 447 -11.85 6.44 -2.29
CA ASP A 447 -11.38 7.82 -2.48
C ASP A 447 -11.07 8.45 -1.13
N PHE A 448 -9.85 8.99 -0.98
CA PHE A 448 -9.41 9.62 0.26
C PHE A 448 -9.57 11.14 0.23
N TYR A 449 -9.62 11.75 1.42
CA TYR A 449 -9.57 13.20 1.62
C TYR A 449 -10.77 14.01 1.09
N SER A 450 -11.91 13.37 0.83
CA SER A 450 -13.13 14.06 0.36
C SER A 450 -13.73 15.03 1.39
N GLY A 451 -13.33 14.92 2.67
CA GLY A 451 -13.70 15.86 3.73
C GLY A 451 -12.62 16.89 4.05
N SER A 452 -11.54 16.95 3.26
CA SER A 452 -10.49 17.97 3.40
C SER A 452 -11.00 19.34 2.94
N SER A 453 -10.50 20.40 3.55
CA SER A 453 -10.74 21.78 3.12
C SER A 453 -9.85 22.22 1.94
N LEU A 454 -8.86 21.40 1.56
CA LEU A 454 -7.95 21.72 0.46
C LEU A 454 -8.65 21.64 -0.90
N PRO A 455 -8.27 22.48 -1.88
CA PRO A 455 -8.77 22.39 -3.25
C PRO A 455 -8.49 21.02 -3.88
N VAL A 456 -9.45 20.51 -4.66
CA VAL A 456 -9.32 19.21 -5.36
C VAL A 456 -8.02 19.09 -6.17
N PRO A 457 -7.59 20.08 -6.98
CA PRO A 457 -6.32 19.98 -7.72
C PRO A 457 -5.09 19.76 -6.82
N GLU A 458 -5.04 20.38 -5.64
CA GLU A 458 -3.94 20.20 -4.68
C GLU A 458 -3.99 18.80 -4.04
N LEU A 459 -5.18 18.29 -3.77
CA LEU A 459 -5.36 16.90 -3.33
C LEU A 459 -4.91 15.92 -4.41
N LEU A 460 -5.26 16.14 -5.68
CA LEU A 460 -4.83 15.29 -6.78
C LEU A 460 -3.31 15.30 -6.95
N LYS A 461 -2.69 16.48 -6.93
CA LYS A 461 -1.22 16.64 -6.96
C LYS A 461 -0.54 15.85 -5.84
N MET A 462 -1.09 15.91 -4.63
CA MET A 462 -0.58 15.16 -3.48
C MET A 462 -0.81 13.65 -3.63
N LYS A 463 -1.99 13.24 -4.11
CA LYS A 463 -2.31 11.82 -4.38
C LYS A 463 -1.44 11.20 -5.46
N THR A 464 -0.97 11.97 -6.44
CA THR A 464 -0.13 11.52 -7.56
C THR A 464 1.37 11.74 -7.37
N ARG A 465 1.80 12.30 -6.24
CA ARG A 465 3.22 12.59 -5.99
C ARG A 465 4.05 11.31 -6.20
N PRO A 466 5.04 11.30 -7.12
CA PRO A 466 5.84 10.11 -7.39
C PRO A 466 6.57 9.62 -6.14
N THR A 467 6.75 8.31 -6.01
CA THR A 467 7.46 7.69 -4.87
C THR A 467 8.91 8.15 -4.79
N ALA A 468 9.59 8.36 -5.92
CA ALA A 468 10.91 9.00 -6.00
C ALA A 468 11.02 10.36 -5.27
N ALA A 469 9.92 11.11 -5.17
CA ALA A 469 9.88 12.43 -4.52
C ALA A 469 9.58 12.35 -3.01
N ILE A 470 9.30 11.16 -2.48
CA ILE A 470 8.94 10.93 -1.09
C ILE A 470 10.07 10.12 -0.45
N LYS A 471 10.95 10.80 0.29
CA LYS A 471 12.11 10.17 0.93
C LYS A 471 11.80 9.78 2.38
N ARG A 472 12.35 8.65 2.81
CA ARG A 472 12.40 8.24 4.22
C ARG A 472 13.15 9.31 5.02
N LYS A 473 12.43 9.95 5.95
CA LYS A 473 13.05 10.84 6.93
C LYS A 473 13.75 9.96 7.98
N GLN A 474 14.97 10.35 8.36
CA GLN A 474 15.75 9.67 9.39
C GLN A 474 15.40 10.18 10.78
#